data_AF-A0A522Y0A2-F1
#
_entry.id   AF-A0A522Y0A2-F1
#
_cell.length_a   1.000
_cell.length_b   1.000
_cell.length_c   1.000
_cell.angle_alpha   90.00
_cell.angle_beta   90.00
_cell.angle_gamma   90.00
#
_symmetry.space_group_name_H-M   'P 1'
#
loop_
_entity.id
_entity.type
_entity.pdbx_description
1 polymer ?
#
loop_
_entity_poly.entity_id
_entity_poly.type
_entity_poly.pdbx_seq_one_letter_code
_entity_poly.pdbx_strand_id
1 'polypeptide(L)'
;SPHIWDTGVGIGAWTGTPEGYEQQAMNVIGALMSVGYSFGITIIMLKVMDAVWPGGIRVTPREEEVGLDLAQHGERAYVNE
;
A
#
# COMPACT_ATOMS: atom_id res chain seq x y z
N SER A 1 -5.59 14.46 -35.09
CA SER A 1 -4.20 14.07 -35.41
C SER A 1 -3.83 12.84 -34.62
N PRO A 2 -3.10 11.86 -35.17
CA PRO A 2 -2.48 10.86 -34.32
C PRO A 2 -1.39 11.58 -33.52
N HIS A 3 -1.54 11.63 -32.20
CA HIS A 3 -0.57 12.24 -31.31
C HIS A 3 0.59 11.25 -31.14
N ILE A 4 1.83 11.68 -31.44
CA ILE A 4 3.03 10.82 -31.40
C ILE A 4 3.29 10.25 -29.99
N TRP A 5 2.67 10.80 -28.95
CA TRP A 5 2.77 10.36 -27.55
C TRP A 5 1.74 9.29 -27.12
N ASP A 6 0.73 8.99 -27.95
CA ASP A 6 -0.22 7.89 -27.73
C ASP A 6 0.29 6.57 -28.34
N THR A 7 1.48 6.15 -27.92
CA THR A 7 2.10 4.91 -28.44
C THR A 7 1.61 3.65 -27.71
N GLY A 8 0.76 3.77 -26.68
CA GLY A 8 0.28 2.63 -25.87
C GLY A 8 1.35 1.90 -25.04
N VAL A 9 2.65 2.14 -25.30
CA VAL A 9 3.81 1.49 -24.65
C VAL A 9 4.75 2.48 -23.94
N GLY A 10 4.37 3.75 -23.78
CA GLY A 10 5.09 4.73 -22.94
C GLY A 10 6.40 5.28 -23.53
N ILE A 11 6.71 4.95 -24.79
CA ILE A 11 7.93 5.40 -25.49
C ILE A 11 7.93 6.92 -25.71
N GLY A 12 6.74 7.53 -25.90
CA GLY A 12 6.57 8.97 -26.12
C GLY A 12 7.16 9.85 -25.02
N ALA A 13 7.16 9.38 -23.77
CA ALA A 13 7.69 10.09 -22.62
C ALA A 13 9.21 10.32 -22.70
N TRP A 14 9.96 9.52 -23.46
CA TRP A 14 11.43 9.55 -23.50
C TRP A 14 12.01 10.26 -24.73
N THR A 15 11.17 10.97 -25.48
CA THR A 15 11.54 11.57 -26.78
C THR A 15 12.31 12.89 -26.68
N GLY A 16 12.44 13.48 -25.49
CA GLY A 16 13.11 14.78 -25.29
C GLY A 16 12.37 15.99 -25.88
N THR A 17 11.14 15.80 -26.34
CA THR A 17 10.25 16.84 -26.84
C THR A 17 9.45 17.48 -25.69
N PRO A 18 8.92 18.71 -25.85
CA PRO A 18 8.03 19.33 -24.87
C PRO A 18 6.85 18.43 -24.44
N GLU A 19 6.20 17.79 -25.41
CA GLU A 19 5.07 16.87 -25.17
C GLU A 19 5.50 15.63 -24.36
N GLY A 20 6.71 15.11 -24.59
CA GLY A 20 7.28 14.01 -23.82
C GLY A 20 7.53 14.39 -22.35
N TYR A 21 8.02 15.61 -22.10
CA TYR A 21 8.20 16.12 -20.72
C TYR A 21 6.86 16.29 -19.99
N GLU A 22 5.80 16.73 -20.68
CA GLU A 22 4.46 16.80 -20.10
C GLU A 22 3.95 15.42 -19.68
N GLN A 23 4.16 14.38 -20.50
CA GLN A 23 3.79 13.02 -20.16
C GLN A 23 4.56 12.47 -18.96
N GLN A 24 5.87 12.73 -18.87
CA GLN A 24 6.67 12.37 -17.69
C GLN A 24 6.13 13.03 -16.42
N ALA A 25 5.82 14.33 -16.48
CA ALA A 25 5.27 15.06 -15.35
C ALA A 25 3.93 14.47 -14.88
N MET A 26 3.02 14.15 -15.81
CA MET A 26 1.75 13.50 -15.49
C MET A 26 1.93 12.14 -14.81
N ASN A 27 2.85 11.31 -15.31
CA ASN A 27 3.12 10.00 -14.73
C ASN A 27 3.72 10.10 -13.33
N VAL A 28 4.65 11.04 -13.11
CA VAL A 28 5.23 11.29 -11.79
C VAL A 28 4.16 11.75 -10.80
N ILE A 29 3.29 12.69 -11.22
CA ILE A 29 2.17 13.14 -10.39
C ILE A 29 1.23 11.97 -10.08
N GLY A 30 0.88 11.15 -11.08
CA GLY A 30 0.06 9.96 -10.88
C GLY A 30 0.66 8.99 -9.87
N ALA A 31 1.95 8.68 -9.99
CA ALA A 31 2.67 7.81 -9.06
C ALA A 31 2.68 8.38 -7.63
N LEU A 32 2.96 9.69 -7.48
CA LEU A 32 2.94 10.36 -6.19
C LEU A 32 1.54 10.35 -5.56
N MET A 33 0.49 10.53 -6.37
CA MET A 33 -0.89 10.44 -5.91
C MET A 33 -1.25 9.01 -5.47
N SER A 34 -0.81 7.98 -6.20
CA SER A 34 -1.04 6.58 -5.81
C SER A 34 -0.34 6.24 -4.49
N VAL A 35 0.93 6.65 -4.33
CA VAL A 35 1.67 6.45 -3.08
C VAL A 35 1.03 7.24 -1.95
N GLY A 36 0.74 8.52 -2.17
CA GLY A 36 0.12 9.39 -1.18
C GLY A 36 -1.25 8.89 -0.72
N TYR A 37 -2.10 8.44 -1.65
CA TYR A 37 -3.40 7.88 -1.31
C TYR A 37 -3.27 6.55 -0.57
N SER A 38 -2.51 5.59 -1.11
CA SER A 38 -2.38 4.26 -0.50
C SER A 38 -1.79 4.35 0.90
N PHE A 39 -0.67 5.05 1.09
CA PHE A 39 -0.10 5.22 2.44
C PHE A 39 -0.97 6.10 3.33
N GLY A 40 -1.42 7.25 2.82
CA GLY A 40 -2.17 8.22 3.63
C GLY A 40 -3.48 7.66 4.14
N ILE A 41 -4.30 7.09 3.26
CA ILE A 41 -5.59 6.53 3.61
C ILE A 41 -5.44 5.27 4.47
N THR A 42 -4.46 4.39 4.18
CA THR A 42 -4.20 3.23 5.04
C THR A 42 -3.77 3.65 6.45
N ILE A 43 -2.89 4.64 6.61
CA ILE A 43 -2.50 5.15 7.94
C ILE A 43 -3.71 5.70 8.69
N ILE A 44 -4.57 6.46 8.01
CA ILE A 44 -5.80 6.99 8.62
C ILE A 44 -6.69 5.83 9.08
N MET A 45 -6.93 4.83 8.23
CA MET A 45 -7.74 3.66 8.60
C MET A 45 -7.16 2.93 9.81
N LEU A 46 -5.86 2.62 9.79
CA LEU A 46 -5.20 1.91 10.88
C LEU A 46 -5.28 2.70 12.20
N LYS A 47 -5.08 4.02 12.17
CA LYS A 47 -5.21 4.88 13.36
C LYS A 47 -6.65 4.94 13.88
N VAL A 48 -7.64 4.97 12.99
CA VAL A 48 -9.05 4.94 13.39
C VAL A 48 -9.38 3.60 14.04
N MET A 49 -8.97 2.48 13.46
CA MET A 49 -9.18 1.15 14.02
C MET A 49 -8.53 1.02 15.41
N ASP A 50 -7.29 1.50 15.55
CA ASP A 50 -6.56 1.47 16.82
C ASP A 50 -7.22 2.32 17.91
N ALA A 51 -7.82 3.46 17.55
CA ALA A 51 -8.55 4.31 18.48
C ALA A 51 -9.94 3.79 18.87
N VAL A 52 -10.60 3.04 17.97
CA VAL A 52 -11.96 2.54 18.16
C VAL A 52 -11.97 1.19 18.90
N TRP A 53 -11.01 0.31 18.66
CA TRP A 53 -10.96 -1.01 19.29
C TRP A 53 -10.30 -0.97 20.68
N PRO A 54 -10.94 -1.52 21.73
CA PRO A 54 -10.31 -1.63 23.04
C PRO A 54 -9.15 -2.64 22.99
N GLY A 55 -7.93 -2.14 23.20
CA GLY A 55 -6.69 -2.92 23.06
C GLY A 55 -5.92 -2.68 21.77
N GLY A 56 -6.45 -1.85 20.86
CA GLY A 56 -5.81 -1.52 19.60
C GLY A 56 -5.94 -2.62 18.54
N ILE A 57 -5.30 -2.41 17.38
CA ILE A 57 -5.35 -3.39 16.27
C ILE A 57 -4.34 -4.54 16.45
N ARG A 58 -3.27 -4.35 17.23
CA ARG A 58 -2.23 -5.35 17.48
C ARG A 58 -2.53 -6.10 18.78
N VAL A 59 -2.31 -7.41 18.76
CA VAL A 59 -2.36 -8.23 19.98
C VAL A 59 -1.34 -7.77 21.02
N THR A 60 -1.58 -8.11 22.28
CA THR A 60 -0.64 -7.74 23.33
C THR A 60 0.71 -8.46 23.13
N PRO A 61 1.85 -7.88 23.56
CA PRO A 61 3.16 -8.53 23.39
C PRO A 61 3.23 -9.94 23.97
N ARG A 62 2.54 -10.17 25.09
CA ARG A 62 2.43 -11.48 25.73
C ARG A 62 1.70 -12.50 24.86
N GLU A 63 0.61 -12.11 24.21
CA GLU A 63 -0.13 -12.99 23.30
C GLU A 63 0.66 -13.26 22.01
N GLU A 64 1.43 -12.27 21.54
CA GLU A 64 2.33 -12.41 20.40
C GLU A 64 3.46 -13.42 20.68
N GLU A 65 4.03 -13.41 21.89
CA GLU A 65 5.08 -14.35 22.33
C GLU A 65 4.57 -15.80 22.47
N VAL A 66 3.33 -15.98 22.93
CA VAL A 66 2.71 -17.32 23.09
C VAL A 66 2.28 -17.91 21.74
N GLY A 67 2.04 -17.07 20.74
CA GLY A 67 1.59 -17.44 19.41
C GLY A 67 0.08 -17.24 19.24
N LEU A 68 -0.29 -16.70 18.08
CA LEU A 68 -1.66 -16.27 17.79
C LEU A 68 -2.67 -17.43 17.82
N ASP A 69 -2.24 -18.60 17.37
CA ASP A 69 -3.08 -19.81 17.34
C ASP A 69 -3.46 -20.23 18.76
N LEU A 70 -2.50 -20.17 19.69
CA LEU A 70 -2.71 -20.45 21.11
C LEU A 70 -3.47 -19.33 21.82
N ALA A 71 -3.15 -18.07 21.51
CA ALA A 71 -3.69 -16.91 22.22
C ALA A 71 -5.12 -16.53 21.79
N GLN A 72 -5.47 -16.69 20.51
CA GLN A 72 -6.77 -16.28 19.98
C GLN A 72 -7.69 -17.45 19.63
N HIS A 73 -7.15 -18.59 19.22
CA HIS A 73 -7.95 -19.74 18.77
C HIS A 73 -7.92 -20.92 19.77
N GLY A 74 -7.03 -20.88 20.78
CA GLY A 74 -6.88 -21.95 21.76
C GLY A 74 -6.36 -23.26 21.16
N GLU A 75 -5.87 -23.21 19.91
CA GLU A 75 -5.38 -24.37 19.17
C GLU A 75 -3.84 -24.39 19.20
N ARG A 76 -3.27 -25.58 19.42
CA ARG A 76 -1.84 -25.82 19.20
C ARG A 76 -1.66 -26.11 17.71
N ALA A 77 -0.92 -25.26 17.00
CA ALA A 77 -0.59 -25.47 15.59
C ALA A 77 0.16 -26.78 15.31
N TYR A 78 0.89 -27.30 16.31
CA TYR A 78 1.55 -28.60 16.25
C TYR A 78 1.18 -29.45 17.46
N VAL A 79 0.72 -30.67 17.17
CA VAL A 79 0.56 -31.76 18.14
C VAL A 79 1.66 -32.77 17.80
N ASN A 80 2.51 -33.12 18.78
CA ASN A 80 3.73 -33.94 18.72
C ASN A 80 4.99 -33.13 18.34
N GLU A 81 6.12 -33.22 19.04
CA GLU A 81 6.77 -34.36 19.72
C GLU A 81 6.69 -34.38 21.26
#